data_AF-A0A3B0U7X4-F1
#
_entry.id   AF-A0A3B0U7X4-F1
#
_cell.length_a   1.000
_cell.length_b   1.000
_cell.length_c   1.000
_cell.angle_alpha   90.00
_cell.angle_beta   90.00
_cell.angle_gamma   90.00
#
_symmetry.space_group_name_H-M   'P 1'
#
loop_
_entity.id
_entity.type
_entity.pdbx_description
1 polymer ?
#
loop_
_entity_poly.entity_id
_entity_poly.type
_entity_poly.pdbx_seq_one_letter_code
_entity_poly.pdbx_strand_id
1 'polypeptide(L)' 'MDITTKYNIVAKIINSTDESLLASVKSLVNTDKSDFWNELSEDDKTAINEGLEQLDKGESVPHSSVQNSIKQRLSF' A
#
# COMPACT_ATOMS: atom_id res chain seq x y z
N MET A 1 -15.83 22.33 -3.96
CA MET A 1 -14.61 23.17 -3.86
C MET A 1 -14.55 24.02 -5.11
N ASP A 2 -14.53 25.34 -4.97
CA ASP A 2 -14.49 26.24 -6.11
C ASP A 2 -13.12 26.22 -6.79
N ILE A 3 -13.07 26.68 -8.04
CA ILE A 3 -11.87 26.62 -8.87
C ILE A 3 -10.75 27.55 -8.35
N THR A 4 -11.10 28.67 -7.73
CA THR A 4 -10.15 29.60 -7.13
C THR A 4 -9.41 28.96 -5.96
N THR A 5 -10.13 28.21 -5.12
CA THR A 5 -9.51 27.44 -4.03
C THR A 5 -8.50 26.42 -4.57
N LYS A 6 -8.81 25.73 -5.67
CA LYS A 6 -7.88 24.78 -6.30
C LYS A 6 -6.63 25.49 -6.83
N TYR A 7 -6.77 26.64 -7.49
CA TYR A 7 -5.64 27.44 -7.96
C TYR A 7 -4.74 27.92 -6.83
N ASN A 8 -5.31 28.37 -5.72
CA ASN A 8 -4.54 28.83 -4.56
C ASN A 8 -3.69 27.69 -3.97
N ILE A 9 -4.24 26.48 -3.91
CA ILE A 9 -3.50 25.30 -3.44
C ILE A 9 -2.32 24.99 -4.38
N VAL A 10 -2.57 24.95 -5.69
CA VAL A 10 -1.52 24.70 -6.70
C VAL A 10 -0.44 25.78 -6.66
N ALA A 11 -0.82 27.05 -6.58
CA ALA A 11 0.13 28.16 -6.49
C ALA A 11 1.00 28.07 -5.23
N LYS A 12 0.42 27.68 -4.08
CA LYS A 12 1.18 27.49 -2.84
C LYS A 12 2.18 26.35 -2.96
N ILE A 13 1.82 25.25 -3.63
CA ILE A 13 2.72 24.12 -3.89
C ILE A 13 3.89 24.55 -4.80
N ILE A 14 3.60 25.21 -5.92
CA ILE A 14 4.61 25.66 -6.89
C ILE A 14 5.66 26.59 -6.26
N ASN A 15 5.22 27.47 -5.35
CA ASN A 15 6.11 28.43 -4.70
C ASN A 15 6.73 27.92 -3.39
N SER A 16 6.48 26.66 -3.01
CA SER A 16 7.00 26.11 -1.76
C SER A 16 8.42 25.55 -1.96
N THR A 17 9.30 25.83 -0.99
CA THR A 17 10.62 25.19 -0.84
C THR A 17 10.67 24.25 0.37
N ASP A 18 9.53 23.97 1.01
CA ASP A 18 9.45 23.08 2.16
C ASP A 18 9.36 21.62 1.66
N GLU A 19 10.48 20.90 1.74
CA GLU A 19 10.58 19.52 1.27
C GLU A 19 9.62 18.56 1.98
N SER A 20 9.32 18.80 3.27
CA SER A 20 8.42 17.94 4.05
C SER A 20 6.97 18.09 3.58
N LEU A 21 6.55 19.33 3.33
CA LEU A 21 5.24 19.62 2.73
C LEU A 21 5.13 19.00 1.33
N LEU A 22 6.15 19.18 0.49
CA LEU A 22 6.16 18.66 -0.88
C LEU A 22 6.14 17.12 -0.91
N ALA A 23 6.89 16.45 -0.02
CA ALA A 23 6.87 15.00 0.12
C ALA A 23 5.49 14.48 0.57
N SER A 24 4.86 15.17 1.53
CA SER A 24 3.52 14.84 2.02
C SER A 24 2.46 15.00 0.93
N VAL A 25 2.51 16.10 0.17
CA VAL A 25 1.62 16.34 -0.97
C VAL A 25 1.84 15.28 -2.05
N LYS A 26 3.09 14.98 -2.40
CA LYS A 26 3.47 13.94 -3.35
C LYS A 26 2.88 12.58 -2.99
N SER A 27 2.97 12.18 -1.72
CA SER A 27 2.37 10.97 -1.19
C SER A 27 0.84 10.99 -1.26
N LEU A 28 0.22 12.11 -0.88
CA LEU A 28 -1.23 12.27 -0.86
C LEU A 28 -1.88 12.20 -2.25
N VAL A 29 -1.25 12.82 -3.26
CA VAL A 29 -1.78 12.87 -4.62
C VAL A 29 -1.24 11.76 -5.52
N ASN A 30 -0.39 10.88 -4.96
CA ASN A 30 0.23 9.75 -5.63
C ASN A 30 0.79 10.11 -7.02
N THR A 31 1.63 11.16 -7.10
CA THR A 31 2.18 11.61 -8.40
C THR A 31 3.08 10.56 -9.05
N ASP A 32 3.61 9.60 -8.27
CA ASP A 32 4.38 8.49 -8.78
C ASP A 32 3.40 7.46 -9.35
N LYS A 33 3.19 7.59 -10.66
CA LYS A 33 2.16 6.92 -11.46
C LYS A 33 2.37 5.41 -11.68
N SER A 34 3.16 4.74 -10.86
CA SER A 34 3.19 3.29 -10.91
C SER A 34 2.37 2.78 -9.75
N ASP A 35 1.19 2.24 -10.05
CA ASP A 35 0.53 1.31 -9.14
C ASP A 35 1.60 0.31 -8.67
N PHE A 36 1.74 0.11 -7.35
CA PHE A 36 2.75 -0.80 -6.80
C PHE A 36 2.65 -2.19 -7.46
N TRP A 37 1.44 -2.58 -7.89
CA TRP A 37 1.20 -3.80 -8.64
C TRP A 37 2.08 -3.91 -9.90
N ASN A 38 2.33 -2.81 -10.59
CA ASN A 38 3.18 -2.77 -11.79
C ASN A 38 4.68 -2.86 -11.46
N GLU A 39 5.06 -2.65 -10.20
CA GLU A 39 6.44 -2.74 -9.72
C GLU A 39 6.81 -4.14 -9.23
N LEU A 40 5.82 -5.01 -9.01
CA LEU A 40 6.02 -6.39 -8.56
C LEU A 40 6.62 -7.27 -9.66
N SER A 41 7.45 -8.24 -9.26
CA SER A 41 7.89 -9.31 -10.16
C SER A 41 6.71 -10.20 -10.56
N GLU A 42 6.85 -10.94 -11.67
CA GLU A 42 5.80 -11.90 -12.08
C GLU A 42 5.62 -13.03 -11.06
N ASP A 43 6.69 -13.41 -10.36
CA ASP A 43 6.63 -14.39 -9.28
C ASP A 43 5.81 -13.86 -8.09
N ASP A 44 6.03 -12.60 -7.69
CA ASP A 44 5.26 -11.96 -6.61
C ASP A 44 3.78 -11.83 -6.98
N LYS A 45 3.48 -11.41 -8.23
CA LYS A 45 2.10 -11.33 -8.72
C LYS A 45 1.43 -12.70 -8.72
N THR A 46 2.16 -13.74 -9.13
CA THR A 46 1.67 -15.13 -9.13
C THR A 46 1.35 -15.58 -7.70
N ALA A 47 2.26 -15.37 -6.75
CA ALA A 47 2.06 -15.74 -5.36
C ALA A 47 0.88 -15.00 -4.71
N ILE A 48 0.69 -13.71 -5.01
CA ILE A 48 -0.45 -12.94 -4.51
C ILE A 48 -1.76 -13.46 -5.10
N ASN A 49 -1.82 -13.72 -6.41
CA ASN A 49 -3.02 -14.27 -7.04
C ASN A 49 -3.37 -15.67 -6.51
N GLU A 50 -2.38 -16.52 -6.27
CA GLU A 50 -2.57 -17.81 -5.61
C GLU A 50 -3.17 -17.64 -4.22
N GLY A 51 -2.63 -16.72 -3.41
CA GLY A 51 -3.17 -16.40 -2.09
C GLY A 51 -4.62 -15.93 -2.13
N LEU A 52 -4.99 -15.08 -3.10
CA LEU A 52 -6.38 -14.65 -3.30
C LEU A 52 -7.30 -15.85 -3.64
N GLU A 53 -6.86 -16.74 -4.52
CA GLU A 53 -7.63 -17.95 -4.87
C GLU A 53 -7.81 -18.89 -3.66
N GLN A 54 -6.77 -19.05 -2.83
CA GLN A 54 -6.83 -19.81 -1.58
C GLN A 54 -7.82 -19.18 -0.59
N LEU A 55 -7.86 -17.85 -0.50
CA LEU A 55 -8.84 -17.14 0.34
C LEU A 55 -10.28 -17.38 -0.16
N ASP A 56 -10.51 -17.33 -1.47
CA ASP A 56 -11.83 -17.61 -2.07
C ASP A 56 -12.29 -19.05 -1.82
N LYS A 57 -11.34 -19.99 -1.73
CA LYS A 57 -11.59 -21.40 -1.35
C LYS A 57 -11.78 -21.60 0.16
N GLY A 58 -11.62 -20.55 0.98
CA GLY A 58 -11.73 -20.64 2.43
C GLY A 58 -10.52 -21.26 3.12
N GLU A 59 -9.36 -21.32 2.46
CA GLU A 59 -8.12 -21.91 2.97
C GLU A 59 -7.37 -20.97 3.94
N SER A 60 -8.01 -19.86 4.34
CA SER A 60 -7.48 -18.94 5.33
C SER A 60 -7.38 -19.60 6.71
N VAL A 61 -6.29 -19.33 7.43
CA VAL A 61 -6.14 -19.70 8.84
C VAL A 61 -5.96 -18.45 9.70
N PRO A 62 -6.63 -18.36 10.87
CA PRO A 62 -6.40 -17.25 11.78
C PRO A 62 -4.94 -17.19 12.21
N HIS A 63 -4.37 -15.99 12.23
CA HIS A 63 -2.99 -15.76 12.63
C HIS A 63 -2.67 -16.35 14.02
N SER A 64 -3.59 -16.23 14.98
CA SER A 64 -3.45 -16.81 16.32
C SER A 64 -3.31 -18.34 16.30
N SER A 65 -4.00 -19.01 15.38
CA SER A 65 -3.92 -20.47 15.22
C SER A 65 -2.54 -20.90 14.73
N VAL A 66 -1.97 -20.15 13.79
CA VAL A 66 -0.59 -20.37 13.30
C VAL A 66 0.43 -20.09 14.39
N GLN A 67 0.28 -18.99 15.15
CA GLN A 67 1.18 -18.71 16.27
C GLN A 67 1.16 -19.81 17.33
N ASN A 68 -0.02 -20.31 17.67
CA ASN A 68 -0.16 -21.40 18.63
C ASN A 68 0.46 -22.71 18.12
N SER A 69 0.26 -23.04 16.84
CA SER A 69 0.86 -24.25 16.25
C SER A 69 2.39 -24.18 16.20
N ILE A 70 2.96 -23.01 15.91
CA ILE A 70 4.40 -22.78 15.95
C ILE A 70 4.93 -22.91 17.38
N LYS A 71 4.29 -22.28 18.38
CA LYS A 71 4.68 -22.41 19.79
C LYS A 71 4.68 -23.87 20.25
N GLN A 72 3.64 -24.62 19.91
CA GLN A 72 3.53 -26.04 20.23
C GLN A 72 4.61 -26.88 19.55
N ARG A 73 4.93 -26.58 18.29
CA ARG A 73 5.93 -27.32 17.50
C ARG A 73 7.37 -27.03 17.92
N LEU A 74 7.65 -25.80 18.35
CA LEU A 74 8.98 -25.36 18.78
C LEU A 74 9.20 -25.51 20.29
N SER A 75 8.18 -25.95 21.04
CA SER A 75 8.24 -26.27 22.48
C SER A 75 8.95 -25.20 23.30
N PHE A 76 8.36 -24.01 23.35
CA PHE A 76 8.50 -23.06 24.46
C PHE A 76 7.42 -23.31 25.51
#